data_AF-A0A9P5W9P2-F1
#
_entry.id   AF-A0A9P5W9P2-F1
#
_cell.length_a   1.000
_cell.length_b   1.000
_cell.length_c   1.000
_cell.angle_alpha   90.00
_cell.angle_beta   90.00
_cell.angle_gamma   90.00
#
_symmetry.space_group_name_H-M   'P 1'
#
loop_
_entity.id
_entity.type
_entity.pdbx_description
1 polymer ?
#
loop_
_entity_poly.entity_id
_entity_poly.type
_entity_poly.pdbx_seq_one_letter_code
_entity_poly.pdbx_strand_id
1 'polypeptide(L)'
;MDAPGGSELFESYEQDFEAVKVSINERLTASGGQTGEIKKQTLRATDREIDEANEILQQMEMELLNLPQGSRTRLQARLRGYKADLDKLKQTLKRAQSTSRSTADRDELLGGGSGGIDLDAASMDQRTRLLNGTDRLAESSRRLQDSHKVALET
;
A
#
# COMPACT_ATOMS: atom_id res chain seq x y z
N MET A 1 36.40 -3.21 -36.82
CA MET A 1 36.86 -3.48 -35.45
C MET A 1 35.64 -3.31 -34.56
N ASP A 2 34.94 -4.42 -34.31
CA ASP A 2 33.82 -4.46 -33.38
C ASP A 2 34.40 -4.34 -31.96
N ALA A 3 33.85 -3.49 -31.09
CA ALA A 3 34.39 -3.30 -29.75
C ALA A 3 33.92 -4.46 -28.86
N PRO A 4 34.79 -5.42 -28.49
CA PRO A 4 34.36 -6.68 -27.85
C PRO A 4 33.75 -6.47 -26.46
N GLY A 5 34.06 -5.36 -25.77
CA GLY A 5 33.58 -5.12 -24.39
C GLY A 5 32.17 -4.55 -24.27
N GLY A 6 31.61 -3.92 -25.31
CA GLY A 6 30.31 -3.23 -25.20
C GLY A 6 29.14 -4.20 -25.03
N SER A 7 29.21 -5.40 -25.64
CA SER A 7 28.16 -6.42 -25.45
C SER A 7 28.32 -7.16 -24.13
N GLU A 8 29.55 -7.38 -23.66
CA GLU A 8 29.83 -8.04 -22.37
C GLU A 8 29.32 -7.19 -21.20
N LEU A 9 29.51 -5.86 -21.23
CA LEU A 9 28.96 -4.96 -20.22
C LEU A 9 27.43 -4.96 -20.22
N PHE A 10 26.81 -4.93 -21.41
CA PHE A 10 25.37 -5.04 -21.52
C PHE A 10 24.84 -6.34 -20.91
N GLU A 11 25.51 -7.47 -21.17
CA GLU A 11 25.14 -8.78 -20.63
C GLU A 11 25.30 -8.84 -19.10
N SER A 12 26.34 -8.20 -18.54
CA SER A 12 26.50 -8.07 -17.08
C SER A 12 25.34 -7.29 -16.47
N TYR A 13 24.99 -6.12 -17.03
CA TYR A 13 23.85 -5.34 -16.54
C TYR A 13 22.52 -6.07 -16.74
N GLU A 14 22.38 -6.88 -17.80
CA GLU A 14 21.21 -7.74 -18.03
C GLU A 14 21.06 -8.77 -16.89
N GLN A 15 22.16 -9.40 -16.45
CA GLN A 15 22.15 -10.32 -15.32
C GLN A 15 21.81 -9.63 -14.00
N ASP A 16 22.38 -8.45 -13.75
CA ASP A 16 22.08 -7.66 -12.55
C ASP A 16 20.61 -7.26 -12.51
N PHE A 17 20.05 -6.79 -13.65
CA PHE A 17 18.63 -6.46 -13.76
C PHE A 17 17.74 -7.67 -13.47
N GLU A 18 18.06 -8.84 -14.03
CA GLU A 18 17.30 -10.07 -13.79
C GLU A 18 17.34 -10.48 -12.31
N ALA A 19 18.50 -10.37 -11.65
CA ALA A 19 18.64 -10.64 -10.23
C ALA A 19 17.78 -9.69 -9.38
N VAL A 20 17.85 -8.38 -9.63
CA VAL A 20 17.03 -7.38 -8.94
C VAL A 20 15.54 -7.61 -9.21
N LYS A 21 15.16 -7.96 -10.45
CA LYS A 21 13.78 -8.29 -10.83
C LYS A 21 13.23 -9.46 -10.03
N VAL A 22 14.00 -10.54 -9.85
CA VAL A 22 13.61 -11.69 -9.00
C VAL A 22 13.41 -11.23 -7.56
N SER A 23 14.38 -10.51 -7.02
CA SER A 23 14.36 -9.90 -5.68
C SER A 23 13.08 -9.08 -5.42
N ILE A 24 12.72 -8.20 -6.36
CA ILE A 24 11.50 -7.38 -6.30
C ILE A 24 10.24 -8.25 -6.26
N ASN A 25 10.15 -9.26 -7.13
CA ASN A 25 8.99 -10.15 -7.18
C ASN A 25 8.82 -10.95 -5.88
N GLU A 26 9.91 -11.43 -5.29
CA GLU A 26 9.91 -12.12 -4.01
C GLU A 26 9.40 -11.21 -2.89
N ARG A 27 9.90 -9.97 -2.80
CA ARG A 27 9.43 -8.98 -1.80
C ARG A 27 7.96 -8.59 -2.01
N LEU A 28 7.53 -8.38 -3.26
CA LEU A 28 6.12 -8.09 -3.55
C LEU A 28 5.21 -9.24 -3.12
N THR A 29 5.62 -10.48 -3.39
CA THR A 29 4.90 -11.69 -2.97
C THR A 29 4.85 -11.80 -1.45
N ALA A 30 5.99 -11.63 -0.77
CA ALA A 30 6.08 -11.66 0.69
C ALA A 30 5.20 -10.58 1.35
N SER A 31 5.14 -9.38 0.76
CA SER A 31 4.31 -8.27 1.26
C SER A 31 2.81 -8.59 1.28
N GLY A 32 2.36 -9.58 0.50
CA GLY A 32 0.99 -10.05 0.48
C GLY A 32 0.54 -10.62 1.83
N GLY A 33 1.43 -11.32 2.54
CA GLY A 33 1.15 -11.91 3.86
C GLY A 33 1.48 -11.01 5.06
N GLN A 34 2.13 -9.87 4.82
CA GLN A 34 2.52 -8.92 5.87
C GLN A 34 1.44 -7.87 6.13
N THR A 35 1.40 -7.34 7.35
CA THR A 35 0.51 -6.25 7.78
C THR A 35 1.29 -5.17 8.54
N GLY A 36 0.64 -4.02 8.74
CA GLY A 36 1.18 -2.93 9.57
C GLY A 36 2.55 -2.42 9.12
N GLU A 37 3.43 -2.20 10.08
CA GLU A 37 4.75 -1.61 9.88
C GLU A 37 5.69 -2.52 9.08
N ILE A 38 5.63 -3.84 9.27
CA ILE A 38 6.45 -4.80 8.52
C ILE A 38 6.17 -4.67 7.02
N LYS A 39 4.89 -4.65 6.63
CA LYS A 39 4.49 -4.46 5.24
C LYS A 39 4.99 -3.12 4.69
N LYS A 40 4.84 -2.03 5.46
CA LYS A 40 5.31 -0.70 5.05
C LYS A 40 6.82 -0.68 4.80
N GLN A 41 7.61 -1.32 5.66
CA GLN A 41 9.07 -1.42 5.52
C GLN A 41 9.46 -2.24 4.29
N THR A 42 8.83 -3.41 4.08
CA THR A 42 9.08 -4.22 2.88
C THR A 42 8.73 -3.46 1.61
N LEU A 43 7.59 -2.77 1.54
CA LEU A 43 7.21 -1.99 0.36
C LEU A 43 8.16 -0.80 0.11
N ARG A 44 8.71 -0.16 1.15
CA ARG A 44 9.75 0.87 1.01
C ARG A 44 11.07 0.30 0.52
N ALA A 45 11.45 -0.90 0.95
CA ALA A 45 12.64 -1.58 0.45
C ALA A 45 12.47 -1.94 -1.03
N THR A 46 11.30 -2.47 -1.42
CA THR A 46 10.97 -2.75 -2.83
C THR A 46 11.02 -1.49 -3.70
N ASP A 47 10.58 -0.34 -3.19
CA ASP A 47 10.65 0.94 -3.90
C ASP A 47 12.10 1.31 -4.26
N ARG A 48 13.04 1.14 -3.33
CA ARG A 48 14.47 1.40 -3.58
C ARG A 48 15.07 0.47 -4.64
N GLU A 49 14.65 -0.79 -4.67
CA GLU A 49 15.12 -1.74 -5.68
C GLU A 49 14.53 -1.49 -7.05
N ILE A 50 13.31 -0.94 -7.10
CA ILE A 50 12.74 -0.44 -8.36
C ILE A 50 13.59 0.71 -8.90
N ASP A 51 14.08 1.60 -8.04
CA ASP A 51 14.98 2.68 -8.43
C ASP A 51 16.33 2.12 -8.91
N GLU A 52 16.91 1.16 -8.19
CA GLU A 52 18.14 0.45 -8.60
C GLU A 52 17.96 -0.24 -9.98
N ALA A 53 16.87 -0.98 -10.18
CA ALA A 53 16.55 -1.59 -11.47
C ALA A 53 16.42 -0.53 -12.58
N ASN A 54 15.86 0.65 -12.27
CA ASN A 54 15.75 1.75 -13.21
C ASN A 54 17.13 2.37 -13.56
N GLU A 55 18.05 2.42 -12.61
CA GLU A 55 19.44 2.83 -12.84
C GLU A 55 20.17 1.83 -13.74
N ILE A 56 20.03 0.53 -13.49
CA ILE A 56 20.63 -0.52 -14.34
C ILE A 56 20.13 -0.40 -15.78
N LEU A 57 18.81 -0.19 -15.99
CA LEU A 57 18.27 0.01 -17.35
C LEU A 57 18.83 1.26 -18.04
N GLN A 58 19.16 2.31 -17.29
CA GLN A 58 19.83 3.49 -17.85
C GLN A 58 21.27 3.18 -18.26
N GLN A 59 22.01 2.39 -17.47
CA GLN A 59 23.35 1.92 -17.84
C GLN A 59 23.32 1.07 -19.11
N MET A 60 22.36 0.14 -19.22
CA MET A 60 22.15 -0.66 -20.44
C MET A 60 21.86 0.21 -21.68
N GLU A 61 21.09 1.30 -21.51
CA GLU A 61 20.78 2.24 -22.58
C GLU A 61 22.02 3.03 -23.04
N MET A 62 22.91 3.39 -22.11
CA MET A 62 24.18 4.04 -22.44
C MET A 62 25.12 3.09 -23.19
N GLU A 63 25.24 1.84 -22.77
CA GLU A 63 26.08 0.85 -23.47
C GLU A 63 25.58 0.55 -24.88
N LEU A 64 24.26 0.53 -25.08
CA LEU A 64 23.64 0.40 -26.40
C LEU A 64 24.09 1.48 -27.39
N LEU A 65 24.35 2.70 -26.92
CA LEU A 65 24.83 3.80 -27.78
C LEU A 65 26.23 3.50 -28.33
N ASN A 66 27.06 2.81 -27.54
CA ASN A 66 28.45 2.47 -27.88
C ASN A 66 28.57 1.29 -28.86
N LEU A 67 27.50 0.54 -29.12
CA LEU A 67 27.50 -0.65 -29.95
C LEU A 67 27.32 -0.37 -31.47
N PRO A 68 27.80 -1.23 -32.37
CA PRO A 68 27.48 -1.14 -33.80
C PRO A 68 25.99 -1.37 -34.08
N GLN A 69 25.51 -0.81 -35.20
CA GLN A 69 24.09 -0.82 -35.63
C GLN A 69 23.43 -2.21 -35.58
N GLY A 70 24.14 -3.26 -36.00
CA GLY A 70 23.61 -4.63 -36.03
C GLY A 70 23.29 -5.18 -34.64
N SER A 71 24.26 -5.12 -33.72
CA SER A 71 24.07 -5.57 -32.32
C SER A 71 23.10 -4.67 -31.55
N ARG A 72 23.15 -3.35 -31.81
CA ARG A 72 22.27 -2.36 -31.19
C ARG A 72 20.80 -2.66 -31.42
N THR A 73 20.40 -2.95 -32.66
CA THR A 73 18.99 -3.17 -33.02
C THR A 73 18.36 -4.32 -32.23
N ARG A 74 19.10 -5.43 -32.08
CA ARG A 74 18.65 -6.62 -31.34
C ARG A 74 18.52 -6.32 -29.84
N LEU A 75 19.53 -5.70 -29.25
CA LEU A 75 19.57 -5.42 -27.80
C LEU A 75 18.58 -4.31 -27.41
N GLN A 76 18.30 -3.36 -28.32
CA GLN A 76 17.29 -2.33 -28.10
C GLN A 76 15.87 -2.91 -27.96
N ALA A 77 15.56 -3.98 -28.70
CA ALA A 77 14.29 -4.69 -28.56
C ALA A 77 14.16 -5.34 -27.17
N ARG A 78 15.25 -5.94 -26.66
CA ARG A 78 15.29 -6.50 -25.29
C ARG A 78 15.10 -5.42 -24.23
N LEU A 79 15.84 -4.30 -24.33
CA LEU A 79 15.73 -3.18 -23.40
C LEU A 79 14.29 -2.65 -23.29
N ARG A 80 13.56 -2.58 -24.41
CA ARG A 80 12.13 -2.20 -24.41
C ARG A 80 11.27 -3.18 -23.61
N GLY A 81 11.56 -4.48 -23.72
CA GLY A 81 10.91 -5.53 -22.91
C GLY A 81 11.16 -5.32 -21.42
N TYR A 82 12.42 -5.10 -21.04
CA TYR A 82 12.80 -4.85 -19.64
C TYR A 82 12.18 -3.58 -19.06
N LYS A 83 12.12 -2.48 -19.83
CA LYS A 83 11.40 -1.26 -19.43
C LYS A 83 9.92 -1.55 -19.18
N ALA A 84 9.26 -2.30 -20.06
CA ALA A 84 7.86 -2.69 -19.89
C ALA A 84 7.63 -3.59 -18.66
N ASP A 85 8.57 -4.50 -18.37
CA ASP A 85 8.49 -5.34 -17.17
C ASP A 85 8.68 -4.52 -15.88
N LEU A 86 9.63 -3.59 -15.86
CA LEU A 86 9.80 -2.67 -14.74
C LEU A 86 8.55 -1.82 -14.51
N ASP A 87 7.88 -1.36 -15.56
CA ASP A 87 6.62 -0.62 -15.46
C ASP A 87 5.49 -1.46 -14.83
N LYS A 88 5.41 -2.75 -15.17
CA LYS A 88 4.46 -3.67 -14.50
C LYS A 88 4.77 -3.85 -13.02
N LEU A 89 6.05 -3.94 -12.66
CA LEU A 89 6.48 -4.03 -11.25
C LEU A 89 6.14 -2.75 -10.48
N LYS A 90 6.41 -1.57 -11.07
CA LYS A 90 6.02 -0.26 -10.52
C LYS A 90 4.50 -0.18 -10.28
N GLN A 91 3.69 -0.63 -11.23
CA GLN A 91 2.23 -0.68 -11.08
C GLN A 91 1.80 -1.63 -9.95
N THR A 92 2.45 -2.78 -9.84
CA THR A 92 2.17 -3.79 -8.81
C THR A 92 2.50 -3.26 -7.41
N LEU A 93 3.67 -2.62 -7.25
CA LEU A 93 4.07 -1.94 -6.03
C LEU A 93 3.08 -0.84 -5.64
N LYS A 94 2.68 0.02 -6.59
CA LYS A 94 1.69 1.09 -6.35
C LYS A 94 0.35 0.54 -5.87
N ARG A 95 -0.11 -0.58 -6.43
CA ARG A 95 -1.33 -1.28 -5.97
C ARG A 95 -1.14 -1.79 -4.53
N ALA A 96 -0.03 -2.47 -4.24
CA ALA A 96 0.27 -2.96 -2.89
C ALA A 96 0.34 -1.84 -1.83
N GLN A 97 0.98 -0.72 -2.15
CA GLN A 97 1.04 0.48 -1.30
C GLN A 97 -0.34 1.12 -1.09
N SER A 98 -1.21 1.11 -2.10
CA SER A 98 -2.57 1.67 -1.99
C SER A 98 -3.45 0.80 -1.09
N THR A 99 -3.39 -0.53 -1.24
CA THR A 99 -4.05 -1.47 -0.35
C THR A 99 -3.56 -1.33 1.08
N SER A 100 -2.24 -1.21 1.28
CA SER A 100 -1.65 -1.04 2.62
C SER A 100 -2.11 0.23 3.33
N ARG A 101 -2.33 1.33 2.60
CA ARG A 101 -2.86 2.59 3.15
C ARG A 101 -4.32 2.44 3.56
N SER A 102 -5.17 1.89 2.69
CA SER A 102 -6.58 1.66 3.01
C SER A 102 -6.78 0.77 4.23
N THR A 103 -5.93 -0.27 4.40
CA THR A 103 -5.98 -1.11 5.60
C THR A 103 -5.56 -0.36 6.86
N ALA A 104 -4.59 0.55 6.76
CA ALA A 104 -4.15 1.37 7.89
C ALA A 104 -5.22 2.39 8.28
N ASP A 105 -5.82 3.09 7.31
CA ASP A 105 -6.90 4.07 7.57
C ASP A 105 -8.11 3.40 8.22
N ARG A 106 -8.44 2.18 7.80
CA ARG A 106 -9.52 1.38 8.42
C ARG A 106 -9.18 0.97 9.85
N ASP A 107 -7.93 0.57 10.11
CA ASP A 107 -7.48 0.18 11.45
C ASP A 107 -7.46 1.39 12.40
N GLU A 108 -7.05 2.56 11.92
CA GLU A 108 -7.11 3.82 12.67
C GLU A 108 -8.56 4.25 12.97
N LEU A 109 -9.47 4.13 12.00
CA LEU A 109 -10.89 4.44 12.18
C LEU A 109 -11.59 3.48 13.17
N LEU A 110 -11.15 2.21 13.21
CA LEU A 110 -11.70 1.18 14.10
C LEU A 110 -10.97 1.11 15.45
N GLY A 111 -10.05 2.04 15.73
CA GLY A 111 -9.38 2.13 17.03
C GLY A 111 -8.38 1.00 17.27
N GLY A 112 -7.50 0.74 16.29
CA GLY A 112 -6.27 -0.06 16.36
C GLY A 112 -6.17 -1.00 17.57
N GLY A 113 -6.68 -2.22 17.44
CA GLY A 113 -6.65 -3.16 18.54
C GLY A 113 -7.20 -4.52 18.17
N SER A 114 -6.35 -5.53 18.29
CA SER A 114 -6.74 -6.92 18.50
C SER A 114 -7.89 -6.97 19.54
N GLY A 115 -9.13 -7.18 19.10
CA GLY A 115 -10.27 -6.99 20.01
C GLY A 115 -11.63 -7.16 19.36
N GLY A 116 -11.82 -8.19 18.54
CA GLY A 116 -13.13 -8.57 17.99
C GLY A 116 -14.19 -9.01 19.03
N ILE A 117 -13.99 -8.70 20.32
CA ILE A 117 -14.87 -9.10 21.43
C ILE A 117 -15.42 -7.86 22.17
N ASP A 118 -14.76 -6.70 22.14
CA ASP A 118 -15.18 -5.52 22.94
C ASP A 118 -16.09 -4.52 22.20
N LEU A 119 -16.24 -4.65 20.88
CA LEU A 119 -17.13 -3.74 20.12
C LEU A 119 -18.60 -3.93 20.50
N ASP A 120 -19.01 -5.15 20.84
CA ASP A 120 -20.39 -5.42 21.28
C ASP A 120 -20.64 -4.80 22.67
N ALA A 121 -19.71 -4.97 23.61
CA ALA A 121 -19.81 -4.41 24.96
C ALA A 121 -19.78 -2.87 24.97
N ALA A 122 -18.89 -2.24 24.20
CA ALA A 122 -18.83 -0.79 24.09
C ALA A 122 -20.06 -0.20 23.38
N SER A 123 -20.59 -0.87 22.35
CA SER A 123 -21.82 -0.43 21.68
C SER A 123 -23.06 -0.63 22.58
N MET A 124 -23.10 -1.72 23.36
CA MET A 124 -24.15 -1.97 24.34
C MET A 124 -24.14 -0.95 25.46
N ASP A 125 -22.97 -0.56 25.98
CA ASP A 125 -22.87 0.48 27.02
C ASP A 125 -23.30 1.86 26.51
N GLN A 126 -22.90 2.21 25.28
CA GLN A 126 -23.33 3.46 24.64
C GLN A 126 -24.85 3.49 24.39
N ARG A 127 -25.44 2.37 23.96
CA ARG A 127 -26.90 2.22 23.77
C ARG A 127 -27.65 2.30 25.09
N THR A 128 -27.14 1.64 26.13
CA THR A 128 -27.71 1.65 27.48
C THR A 128 -27.67 3.06 28.07
N ARG A 129 -26.58 3.81 27.85
CA ARG A 129 -26.46 5.20 28.30
C ARG A 129 -27.44 6.13 27.60
N LEU A 130 -27.67 5.95 26.30
CA LEU A 130 -28.65 6.73 25.54
C LEU A 130 -30.09 6.46 25.99
N LEU A 131 -30.46 5.19 26.20
CA LEU A 131 -31.79 4.81 26.69
C LEU A 131 -32.08 5.38 28.09
N ASN A 132 -31.11 5.30 29.01
CA ASN A 132 -31.24 5.89 30.34
C ASN A 132 -31.38 7.43 30.30
N GLY A 133 -30.71 8.08 29.35
CA GLY A 133 -30.85 9.51 29.12
C GLY A 133 -32.26 9.91 28.66
N THR A 134 -32.86 9.11 27.77
CA THR A 134 -34.21 9.37 27.26
C THR A 134 -35.30 9.13 28.30
N ASP A 135 -35.17 8.09 29.14
CA ASP A 135 -36.17 7.80 30.18
C ASP A 135 -36.24 8.91 31.23
N ARG A 136 -35.08 9.43 31.66
CA ARG A 136 -35.03 10.53 32.62
C ARG A 136 -35.63 11.82 32.07
N LEU A 137 -35.45 12.11 30.78
CA LEU A 137 -36.07 13.26 30.12
C LEU A 137 -37.59 13.09 29.98
N ALA A 138 -38.05 11.89 29.61
CA ALA A 138 -39.47 11.59 29.50
C ALA A 138 -40.20 11.73 30.86
N GLU A 139 -39.60 11.23 31.94
CA GLU A 139 -40.17 11.36 33.28
C GLU A 139 -40.16 12.81 33.79
N SER A 140 -39.09 13.56 33.52
CA SER A 140 -39.04 14.99 33.84
C SER A 140 -40.10 15.79 33.06
N SER A 141 -40.35 15.44 31.79
CA SER A 141 -41.38 16.07 30.97
C SER A 141 -42.78 15.83 31.53
N ARG A 142 -43.07 14.59 31.95
CA ARG A 142 -44.37 14.21 32.53
C ARG A 142 -44.64 14.94 33.85
N ARG A 143 -43.64 14.98 34.75
CA ARG A 143 -43.73 15.72 36.02
C ARG A 143 -43.96 17.22 35.82
N LEU A 144 -43.33 17.84 34.82
CA LEU A 144 -43.55 19.24 34.49
C LEU A 144 -44.97 19.50 33.96
N GLN A 145 -45.49 18.62 33.10
CA GLN A 145 -46.87 18.70 32.60
C GLN A 145 -47.90 18.52 33.73
N ASP A 146 -47.68 17.55 34.62
CA ASP A 146 -48.56 17.30 35.76
C ASP A 146 -48.54 18.48 36.75
N SER A 147 -47.36 19.04 37.04
CA SER A 147 -47.20 20.27 37.84
C SER A 147 -47.95 21.45 37.23
N HIS A 148 -47.83 21.64 35.92
CA HIS A 148 -48.52 22.71 35.19
C HIS A 148 -50.04 22.54 35.23
N LYS A 149 -50.55 21.32 35.14
CA LYS A 149 -52.00 21.04 35.23
C LYS A 149 -52.54 21.32 36.63
N VAL A 150 -51.84 20.87 37.68
CA VAL A 150 -52.24 21.11 39.08
C VAL A 150 -52.26 22.62 39.41
N ALA A 151 -51.32 23.39 38.87
CA ALA A 151 -51.28 24.84 39.06
C ALA A 151 -52.42 25.61 38.34
N LEU A 152 -53.10 25.00 37.36
CA LEU A 152 -54.25 25.59 36.66
C LEU A 152 -55.61 25.13 37.24
N GLU A 153 -55.63 24.11 38.09
CA GLU A 153 -56.82 23.59 38.78
C GLU A 153 -57.00 24.17 40.21
N THR A 154 -56.25 25.22 40.58
CA THR A 154 -56.42 26.00 41.83
C THR A 154 -56.75 27.46 41.54
#